data_AF-A0A8S8YS26-F1
#
_entry.id   AF-A0A8S8YS26-F1
#
_cell.length_a   1.000
_cell.length_b   1.000
_cell.length_c   1.000
_cell.angle_alpha   90.00
_cell.angle_beta   90.00
_cell.angle_gamma   90.00
#
_symmetry.space_group_name_H-M   'P 1'
#
loop_
_entity.id
_entity.type
_entity.pdbx_description
1 polymer ?
#
loop_
_entity_poly.entity_id
_entity_poly.type
_entity_poly.pdbx_seq_one_letter_code
_entity_poly.pdbx_strand_id
1 'polypeptide(L)'
;MPVGSDKVTEFWAQVCLDTDTAFVNCIPSFIASDETWAKKFQEKNIPCIGDDIKGQVGATIVPRTLAKLCNDRGTKIEKTYQINVGGNTDFLNMKEQDRLVSKKISKTESVQSQLDERLDDDQIYVVLLISFLS
;
A
#
# COMPACT_ATOMS: atom_id res chain seq x y z
N MET A 1 -5.53 7.19 -12.77
CA MET A 1 -4.32 7.89 -13.25
C MET A 1 -3.14 6.94 -13.15
N PRO A 2 -2.13 7.03 -14.04
CA PRO A 2 -0.91 6.26 -13.88
C PRO A 2 -0.19 6.67 -12.59
N VAL A 3 0.27 5.68 -11.83
CA VAL A 3 1.12 5.83 -10.63
C VAL A 3 2.42 6.54 -10.98
N GLY A 4 2.90 7.43 -10.12
CA GLY A 4 4.18 8.13 -10.29
C GLY A 4 4.09 9.58 -10.78
N SER A 5 2.93 10.23 -10.63
CA SER A 5 2.78 11.65 -10.99
C SER A 5 2.22 12.45 -9.82
N ASP A 6 3.05 12.69 -8.80
CA ASP A 6 2.67 13.47 -7.62
C ASP A 6 2.13 14.84 -8.02
N LYS A 7 2.78 15.51 -8.98
CA LYS A 7 2.32 16.79 -9.54
C LYS A 7 0.91 16.74 -10.13
N VAL A 8 0.53 15.61 -10.74
CA VAL A 8 -0.81 15.46 -11.30
C VAL A 8 -1.82 15.21 -10.19
N THR A 9 -1.47 14.41 -9.19
CA THR A 9 -2.31 14.24 -7.99
C THR A 9 -2.56 15.57 -7.28
N GLU A 10 -1.50 16.35 -7.07
CA GLU A 10 -1.54 17.70 -6.50
C GLU A 10 -2.39 18.65 -7.33
N PHE A 11 -2.26 18.61 -8.66
CA PHE A 11 -3.10 19.39 -9.57
C PHE A 11 -4.59 19.09 -9.36
N TRP A 12 -4.98 17.82 -9.31
CA TRP A 12 -6.37 17.43 -9.09
C TRP A 12 -6.85 17.74 -7.66
N ALA A 13 -5.98 17.60 -6.66
CA ALA A 13 -6.29 18.01 -5.29
C ALA A 13 -6.56 19.52 -5.22
N GLN A 14 -5.78 20.33 -5.93
CA GLN A 14 -6.01 21.77 -6.02
C GLN A 14 -7.33 22.10 -6.73
N VAL A 15 -7.65 21.42 -7.83
CA VAL A 15 -8.96 21.60 -8.51
C VAL A 15 -10.12 21.28 -7.56
N CYS A 16 -10.02 20.22 -6.76
CA CYS A 16 -11.03 19.88 -5.74
C CYS A 16 -11.18 20.98 -4.69
N LEU A 17 -10.07 21.55 -4.21
CA LEU A 17 -10.11 22.70 -3.30
C LEU A 17 -10.76 23.92 -3.95
N ASP A 18 -10.49 24.19 -5.23
CA ASP A 18 -10.99 25.38 -5.93
C ASP A 18 -12.48 25.27 -6.29
N THR A 19 -13.02 24.05 -6.32
CA THR A 19 -14.40 23.74 -6.70
C THR A 19 -15.26 23.24 -5.54
N ASP A 20 -14.78 23.35 -4.31
CA ASP A 20 -15.45 22.88 -3.09
C ASP A 20 -15.92 21.42 -3.16
N THR A 21 -15.09 20.56 -3.78
CA THR A 21 -15.41 19.15 -4.04
C THR A 21 -14.55 18.23 -3.17
N ALA A 22 -15.17 17.23 -2.56
CA ALA A 22 -14.46 16.22 -1.77
C ALA A 22 -13.43 15.45 -2.61
N PHE A 23 -12.28 15.12 -2.01
CA PHE A 23 -11.18 14.43 -2.68
C PHE A 23 -10.95 13.03 -2.09
N VAL A 24 -10.84 12.02 -2.96
CA VAL A 24 -10.53 10.64 -2.57
C VAL A 24 -9.29 10.18 -3.32
N ASN A 25 -8.19 10.01 -2.60
CA ASN A 25 -6.90 9.62 -3.13
C ASN A 25 -6.67 8.10 -3.00
N CYS A 26 -6.86 7.39 -4.11
CA CYS A 26 -6.61 5.95 -4.21
C CYS A 26 -5.21 5.60 -4.73
N ILE A 27 -4.32 6.58 -4.86
CA ILE A 27 -2.95 6.38 -5.31
C ILE A 27 -1.97 6.77 -4.18
N PRO A 28 -0.71 6.30 -4.22
CA PRO A 28 0.22 6.46 -3.10
C PRO A 28 0.95 7.80 -3.06
N SER A 29 0.52 8.79 -3.85
CA SER A 29 0.98 10.17 -3.71
C SER A 29 0.47 10.73 -2.39
N PHE A 30 1.31 11.42 -1.63
CA PHE A 30 0.94 11.94 -0.32
C PHE A 30 0.10 13.22 -0.45
N ILE A 31 -1.19 13.15 -0.11
CA ILE A 31 -2.12 14.28 -0.08
C ILE A 31 -2.86 14.32 1.25
N ALA A 32 -3.60 13.25 1.59
CA ALA A 32 -4.35 13.19 2.83
C ALA A 32 -3.44 13.03 4.05
N SER A 33 -2.28 12.40 3.87
CA SER A 33 -1.27 12.24 4.93
C SER A 33 -0.19 13.34 4.95
N ASP A 34 -0.15 14.21 3.95
CA ASP A 34 0.72 15.39 3.95
C ASP A 34 0.07 16.53 4.74
N GLU A 35 0.79 17.09 5.71
CA GLU A 35 0.25 18.12 6.60
C GLU A 35 -0.16 19.40 5.86
N THR A 36 0.54 19.76 4.79
CA THR A 36 0.27 20.98 4.03
C THR A 36 -1.03 20.85 3.26
N TRP A 37 -1.22 19.73 2.59
CA TRP A 37 -2.46 19.42 1.87
C TRP A 37 -3.64 19.22 2.83
N ALA A 38 -3.45 18.42 3.89
CA ALA A 38 -4.49 18.20 4.89
C ALA A 38 -5.02 19.52 5.50
N LYS A 39 -4.13 20.47 5.81
CA LYS A 39 -4.53 21.81 6.30
C LYS A 39 -5.38 22.58 5.30
N LYS A 40 -5.02 22.60 4.01
CA LYS A 40 -5.80 23.30 2.97
C LYS A 40 -7.24 22.76 2.88
N PHE A 41 -7.41 21.43 2.94
CA PHE A 41 -8.73 20.80 2.92
C PHE A 41 -9.52 21.11 4.19
N GLN A 42 -8.86 21.12 5.35
CA GLN A 42 -9.47 21.46 6.64
C GLN A 42 -9.94 22.91 6.68
N GLU A 43 -9.13 23.86 6.21
CA GLU A 43 -9.45 25.29 6.19
C GLU A 43 -10.68 25.60 5.34
N LYS A 44 -10.86 24.89 4.22
CA LYS A 44 -12.05 24.99 3.36
C LYS A 44 -13.23 24.12 3.83
N ASN A 45 -13.06 23.34 4.89
CA ASN A 45 -14.05 22.38 5.36
C ASN A 45 -14.48 21.36 4.27
N ILE A 46 -13.52 20.93 3.45
CA ILE A 46 -13.73 19.96 2.36
C ILE A 46 -13.17 18.59 2.79
N PRO A 47 -13.94 17.49 2.68
CA PRO A 47 -13.44 16.15 3.01
C PRO A 47 -12.30 15.69 2.08
N CYS A 48 -11.26 15.11 2.67
CA CYS A 48 -10.15 14.47 1.96
C CYS A 48 -9.88 13.08 2.57
N ILE A 49 -9.86 12.03 1.73
CA ILE A 49 -9.64 10.63 2.14
C ILE A 49 -8.46 10.06 1.35
N GLY A 50 -7.53 9.38 2.02
CA GLY A 50 -6.32 8.81 1.41
C GLY A 50 -5.23 8.57 2.46
N ASP A 51 -3.97 8.33 2.08
CA ASP A 51 -3.49 8.03 0.73
C ASP A 51 -3.45 6.50 0.53
N ASP A 52 -3.57 6.05 -0.72
CA ASP A 52 -3.55 4.63 -1.10
C ASP A 52 -4.61 3.77 -0.37
N ILE A 53 -5.82 3.69 -0.94
CA ILE A 53 -6.88 2.84 -0.39
C ILE A 53 -6.44 1.37 -0.47
N LYS A 54 -6.16 0.79 0.71
CA LYS A 54 -5.83 -0.63 0.83
C LYS A 54 -6.97 -1.49 0.28
N GLY A 55 -6.64 -2.39 -0.65
CA GLY A 55 -7.59 -3.37 -1.16
C GLY A 55 -8.20 -4.20 -0.04
N GLN A 56 -9.54 -4.37 -0.08
CA GLN A 56 -10.30 -5.12 0.93
C GLN A 56 -9.87 -6.60 1.02
N VAL A 57 -9.49 -7.19 -0.12
CA VAL A 57 -8.93 -8.53 -0.23
C VAL A 57 -7.73 -8.46 -1.16
N GLY A 58 -6.62 -9.08 -0.75
CA GLY A 58 -5.41 -9.07 -1.54
C GLY A 58 -4.23 -9.60 -0.76
N ALA A 59 -3.06 -9.42 -1.34
CA ALA A 59 -1.85 -10.08 -0.87
C ALA A 59 -1.27 -9.51 0.43
N THR A 60 -1.91 -8.52 1.07
CA THR A 60 -1.51 -8.04 2.40
C THR A 60 -2.45 -8.57 3.48
N ILE A 61 -3.76 -8.42 3.29
CA ILE A 61 -4.75 -8.83 4.30
C ILE A 61 -4.83 -10.35 4.44
N VAL A 62 -4.74 -11.11 3.34
CA VAL A 62 -4.86 -12.57 3.39
C VAL A 62 -3.71 -13.21 4.17
N PRO A 63 -2.42 -12.93 3.88
CA PRO A 63 -1.32 -13.49 4.66
C PRO A 63 -1.34 -13.05 6.12
N ARG A 64 -1.72 -11.79 6.40
CA ARG A 64 -1.86 -11.28 7.76
C ARG A 64 -2.90 -12.05 8.57
N THR A 65 -4.09 -12.25 8.00
CA THR A 65 -5.17 -12.98 8.67
C THR A 65 -4.80 -14.44 8.92
N LEU A 66 -4.14 -15.09 7.96
CA LEU A 66 -3.66 -16.47 8.14
C LEU A 66 -2.57 -16.56 9.22
N ALA A 67 -1.60 -15.65 9.22
CA ALA A 67 -0.54 -15.61 10.22
C ALA A 67 -1.11 -15.44 11.64
N LYS A 68 -2.04 -14.50 11.79
CA LYS A 68 -2.75 -14.29 13.05
C LYS A 68 -3.52 -15.54 13.48
N LEU A 69 -4.25 -16.20 12.57
CA LEU A 69 -5.01 -17.41 12.91
C LEU A 69 -4.11 -18.53 13.40
N CYS A 70 -2.95 -18.74 12.78
CA CYS A 70 -1.97 -19.73 13.23
C CYS A 70 -1.45 -19.40 14.63
N ASN A 71 -1.09 -18.14 14.87
CA ASN A 71 -0.62 -17.66 16.16
C ASN A 71 -1.69 -17.85 17.25
N ASP A 72 -2.92 -17.42 16.98
CA ASP A 72 -4.07 -17.56 17.89
C ASP A 72 -4.41 -19.04 18.21
N ARG A 73 -3.98 -19.99 17.36
CA ARG A 73 -4.14 -21.45 17.56
C ARG A 73 -2.92 -22.11 18.18
N GLY A 74 -1.88 -21.36 18.54
CA GLY A 74 -0.63 -21.87 19.08
C GLY A 74 0.20 -22.66 18.06
N THR A 75 -0.04 -22.45 16.77
CA THR A 75 0.73 -23.08 15.69
C THR A 75 1.94 -22.22 15.37
N LYS A 76 3.14 -22.82 15.44
CA LYS A 76 4.37 -22.17 15.04
C LYS A 76 4.46 -22.07 13.51
N ILE A 77 4.62 -20.85 13.01
CA ILE A 77 4.99 -20.62 11.61
C ILE A 77 6.51 -20.72 11.52
N GLU A 78 7.03 -21.64 10.71
CA GLU A 78 8.48 -21.76 10.52
C GLU A 78 8.97 -20.94 9.34
N LYS A 79 8.18 -20.88 8.25
CA LYS A 79 8.50 -20.18 7.01
C LYS A 79 7.23 -19.65 6.35
N THR A 80 7.36 -18.56 5.61
CA THR A 80 6.27 -17.99 4.82
C THR A 80 6.77 -17.43 3.50
N TYR A 81 5.97 -17.60 2.45
CA TYR A 81 6.26 -17.03 1.14
C TYR A 81 5.01 -16.39 0.55
N GLN A 82 5.21 -15.26 -0.13
CA GLN A 82 4.18 -14.50 -0.81
C GLN A 82 4.66 -14.16 -2.21
N ILE A 83 4.01 -14.75 -3.22
CA ILE A 83 4.29 -14.49 -4.63
C ILE A 83 3.17 -13.59 -5.17
N ASN A 84 3.55 -12.38 -5.57
CA ASN A 84 2.64 -11.39 -6.13
C ASN A 84 2.90 -11.28 -7.63
N VAL A 85 2.02 -11.82 -8.47
CA VAL A 85 2.14 -11.73 -9.92
C VAL A 85 1.20 -10.66 -10.45
N GLY A 86 1.66 -9.80 -11.37
CA GLY A 86 0.75 -8.97 -12.14
C GLY A 86 1.39 -8.25 -13.32
N GLY A 87 0.54 -7.73 -14.21
CA GLY A 87 0.94 -7.31 -15.56
C GLY A 87 0.33 -6.03 -16.10
N ASN A 88 -0.55 -5.37 -15.34
CA ASN A 88 -1.15 -4.12 -15.79
C ASN A 88 -0.13 -2.95 -15.75
N THR A 89 -0.51 -1.80 -16.31
CA THR A 89 0.33 -0.60 -16.37
C THR A 89 0.79 -0.08 -15.00
N ASP A 90 0.06 -0.40 -13.92
CA ASP A 90 0.48 -0.12 -12.53
C ASP A 90 1.79 -0.85 -12.18
N PHE A 91 1.93 -2.12 -12.61
CA PHE A 91 3.16 -2.90 -12.45
C PHE A 91 4.33 -2.36 -13.29
N LEU A 92 4.06 -1.77 -14.47
CA LEU A 92 5.10 -1.14 -15.30
C LEU A 92 5.71 0.09 -14.61
N ASN A 93 4.88 0.89 -13.92
CA ASN A 93 5.34 2.02 -13.11
C ASN A 93 5.96 1.59 -11.77
N MET A 94 5.82 0.32 -11.38
CA MET A 94 6.47 -0.28 -10.20
C MET A 94 7.92 -0.76 -10.46
N LYS A 95 8.53 -0.45 -11.61
CA LYS A 95 9.95 -0.71 -11.88
C LYS A 95 10.92 0.17 -11.07
N GLU A 96 10.43 1.17 -10.33
CA GLU A 96 11.26 1.91 -9.38
C GLU A 96 11.74 1.02 -8.24
N GLN A 97 13.04 0.79 -8.19
CA GLN A 97 13.68 -0.10 -7.20
C GLN A 97 13.35 0.29 -5.75
N ASP A 98 13.29 1.59 -5.45
CA ASP A 98 13.02 2.09 -4.09
C ASP A 98 11.61 1.74 -3.59
N ARG A 99 10.64 1.70 -4.51
CA ARG A 99 9.25 1.30 -4.19
C ARG A 99 9.13 -0.21 -4.01
N LEU A 100 9.94 -1.01 -4.71
CA LEU A 100 10.00 -2.45 -4.52
C LEU A 100 10.55 -2.80 -3.13
N VAL A 101 11.60 -2.11 -2.68
CA VAL A 101 12.17 -2.27 -1.34
C VAL A 101 11.14 -1.88 -0.28
N SER A 102 10.51 -0.71 -0.42
CA SER A 102 9.50 -0.23 0.53
C SER A 102 8.29 -1.18 0.63
N LYS A 103 7.81 -1.69 -0.51
CA LYS A 103 6.71 -2.68 -0.53
C LYS A 103 7.11 -4.01 0.09
N LYS A 104 8.36 -4.46 -0.10
CA LYS A 104 8.87 -5.67 0.55
C LYS A 104 8.85 -5.50 2.07
N ILE A 105 9.42 -4.40 2.58
CA ILE A 105 9.45 -4.09 4.02
C ILE A 105 8.02 -4.03 4.58
N SER A 106 7.13 -3.25 3.96
CA SER A 106 5.75 -3.08 4.43
C SER A 106 4.97 -4.41 4.48
N LYS A 107 5.17 -5.30 3.50
CA LYS A 107 4.52 -6.62 3.46
C LYS A 107 5.10 -7.58 4.50
N THR A 108 6.42 -7.57 4.67
CA THR A 108 7.10 -8.33 5.72
C THR A 108 6.59 -7.93 7.10
N GLU A 109 6.57 -6.64 7.42
CA GLU A 109 6.08 -6.15 8.72
C GLU A 109 4.60 -6.46 8.97
N SER A 110 3.78 -6.48 7.91
CA SER A 110 2.37 -6.84 8.04
C SER A 110 2.17 -8.29 8.55
N VAL A 111 3.10 -9.20 8.28
CA VAL A 111 3.04 -10.58 8.78
C VAL A 111 3.77 -10.68 10.11
N GLN A 112 4.98 -10.13 10.22
CA GLN A 112 5.80 -10.19 11.45
C GLN A 112 5.06 -9.61 12.66
N SER A 113 4.28 -8.53 12.48
CA SER A 113 3.48 -7.92 13.55
C SER A 113 2.34 -8.78 14.09
N GLN A 114 2.04 -9.93 13.48
CA GLN A 114 0.99 -10.86 13.94
C GLN A 114 1.54 -12.08 14.67
N LEU A 115 2.86 -12.22 14.73
CA LEU A 115 3.54 -13.35 15.36
C LEU A 115 4.07 -12.93 16.74
N ASP A 116 4.01 -13.84 17.70
CA ASP A 116 4.59 -13.59 19.03
C ASP A 116 6.13 -13.53 18.97
N GLU A 117 6.73 -14.34 18.10
CA GLU A 117 8.16 -14.34 17.79
C GLU A 117 8.39 -13.96 16.34
N ARG A 118 9.34 -13.04 16.10
CA ARG A 118 9.74 -12.67 14.73
C ARG A 118 10.41 -13.84 14.04
N LEU A 119 10.12 -13.98 12.74
CA LEU A 119 10.84 -14.90 11.87
C LEU A 119 12.16 -14.28 11.46
N ASP A 120 13.19 -15.11 11.29
CA ASP A 120 14.42 -14.69 10.65
C ASP A 120 14.13 -14.22 9.22
N ASP A 121 14.89 -13.22 8.75
CA ASP A 121 14.68 -12.58 7.46
C ASP A 121 14.78 -13.57 6.28
N ASP A 122 15.50 -14.69 6.46
CA ASP A 122 15.64 -15.77 5.48
C ASP A 122 14.50 -16.80 5.53
N GLN A 123 13.50 -16.62 6.40
CA GLN A 123 12.29 -17.44 6.47
C GLN A 123 11.03 -16.72 5.96
N ILE A 124 11.15 -15.45 5.54
CA ILE A 124 10.06 -14.65 4.96
C ILE A 124 10.38 -14.17 3.54
N TYR A 125 9.70 -14.76 2.57
CA TYR A 125 9.95 -14.51 1.15
C TYR A 125 8.80 -13.72 0.53
N VAL A 126 9.02 -12.45 0.21
CA VAL A 126 8.07 -11.65 -0.58
C VAL A 126 8.65 -11.43 -1.96
N VAL A 127 8.04 -12.06 -2.96
CA VAL A 127 8.43 -11.97 -4.38
C VAL A 127 7.36 -11.20 -5.14
N LEU A 128 7.79 -10.24 -5.96
CA LEU A 128 6.94 -9.56 -6.91
C LEU A 128 7.37 -9.98 -8.32
N LEU A 129 6.49 -10.67 -9.04
CA LEU A 129 6.71 -11.16 -10.39
C LEU A 129 5.91 -10.28 -11.35
N ILE A 130 6.61 -9.48 -12.14
CA ILE A 130 5.98 -8.67 -13.17
C ILE A 130 5.88 -9.55 -14.41
N SER A 131 4.67 -9.90 -14.81
CA SER A 131 4.40 -10.71 -16.00
C SER A 131 3.69 -9.84 -17.03
N PHE A 132 4.04 -9.90 -18.31
CA PHE A 132 3.35 -9.15 -19.37
C PHE A 132 2.00 -9.79 -19.78
N LEU A 133 1.33 -10.49 -18.86
CA LEU A 133 0.01 -11.08 -19.09
C LEU A 133 -1.09 -10.01 -18.95
N SER A 134 -1.06 -9.03 -19.85
CA SER A 134 -2.20 -8.19 -20.26
C SER A 134 -1.81 -7.35 -21.46
#